data_AF-A0A1Q3B3V5-F1
#
_entry.id   AF-A0A1Q3B3V5-F1
#
_cell.length_a   1.000
_cell.length_b   1.000
_cell.length_c   1.000
_cell.angle_alpha   90.00
_cell.angle_beta   90.00
_cell.angle_gamma   90.00
#
_symmetry.space_group_name_H-M   'P 1'
#
loop_
_entity.id
_entity.type
_entity.pdbx_description
1 polymer ?
#
loop_
_entity_poly.entity_id
_entity_poly.type
_entity_poly.pdbx_seq_one_letter_code
_entity_poly.pdbx_strand_id
1 'polypeptide(L)'
;MLLLNIRPSEFTFGTVIHSSTALRDLFLSKQLHGCATIIGLHSNVFVGSAVLDFYAKLSTVEEAQRAFEDIYQPNVVSYTSLISGLMNRERFEDALQLFRGMPERNVVSWNAMIGGFSQTGHNEEAVNLFIEMLRQGLVPNQSTFPCAVSAVANIAALGMGKSFHACAVKFLGELGPFVGNSLISFYAKCGSMEDGLLVFKKLPVRNIVSWNAVICGYAQNGRGEEAIQFFESLQVIGVKPNDTTILGLLWACNHSGLVDKGYSYFKTVRHEDPSLLKPEHYACMVDLLSRSGRFKEAREFIYDLPFDPGIGFWKALLGGCQIHSNKELGEFATLKICELAPEDVSSYVMLSNAHSAAGRWQSVSTIRREMKEKGLKRVPGCSWIEFTSKIHVFVTGDRNHQQKDDIYTVLRFLIEHMKGSVISNFYTSVLTLLS
;
A
#
# COMPACT_ATOMS: atom_id res chain seq x y z
N MET A 1 1.57 -16.93 39.63
CA MET A 1 1.05 -18.31 39.49
C MET A 1 2.10 -19.35 39.83
N LEU A 2 3.24 -19.40 39.12
CA LEU A 2 4.33 -20.35 39.42
C LEU A 2 4.88 -20.21 40.85
N LEU A 3 5.06 -18.98 41.35
CA LEU A 3 5.45 -18.70 42.74
C LEU A 3 4.38 -19.09 43.80
N LEU A 4 3.14 -19.32 43.36
CA LEU A 4 2.01 -19.71 44.22
C LEU A 4 1.66 -21.21 44.07
N ASN A 5 2.51 -22.00 43.40
CA ASN A 5 2.28 -23.43 43.08
C ASN A 5 0.98 -23.71 42.29
N ILE A 6 0.46 -22.72 41.57
CA ILE A 6 -0.71 -22.91 40.70
C ILE A 6 -0.22 -23.33 39.31
N ARG A 7 -0.56 -24.55 38.90
CA ARG A 7 -0.19 -25.09 37.59
C ARG A 7 -0.93 -24.31 36.48
N PRO A 8 -0.23 -23.63 35.56
CA PRO A 8 -0.89 -22.93 34.47
C PRO A 8 -1.60 -23.90 33.53
N SER A 9 -2.75 -23.49 33.01
CA SER A 9 -3.52 -24.26 32.00
C SER A 9 -3.06 -23.94 30.58
N GLU A 10 -3.55 -24.71 29.62
CA GLU A 10 -3.43 -24.47 28.19
C GLU A 10 -3.95 -23.07 27.78
N PHE A 11 -5.02 -22.58 28.43
CA PHE A 11 -5.56 -21.25 28.18
C PHE A 11 -4.66 -20.14 28.76
N THR A 12 -4.07 -20.39 29.92
CA THR A 12 -3.10 -19.47 30.54
C THR A 12 -1.88 -19.30 29.63
N PHE A 13 -1.28 -20.41 29.18
CA PHE A 13 -0.12 -20.36 28.29
C PHE A 13 -0.45 -19.74 26.94
N GLY A 14 -1.56 -20.16 26.31
CA GLY A 14 -1.98 -19.59 25.02
C GLY A 14 -2.14 -18.07 25.06
N THR A 15 -2.70 -17.54 26.15
CA THR A 15 -2.91 -16.10 26.34
C THR A 15 -1.60 -15.34 26.61
N VAL A 16 -0.76 -15.86 27.50
CA VAL A 16 0.50 -15.19 27.88
C VAL A 16 1.49 -15.18 26.71
N ILE A 17 1.56 -16.26 25.93
CA ILE A 17 2.39 -16.32 24.71
C ILE A 17 1.86 -15.34 23.64
N HIS A 18 0.54 -15.24 23.45
CA HIS A 18 -0.01 -14.22 22.55
C HIS A 18 0.35 -12.80 23.01
N SER A 19 0.32 -12.56 24.32
CA SER A 19 0.64 -11.25 24.89
C SER A 19 2.12 -10.89 24.69
N SER A 20 3.04 -11.83 24.92
CA SER A 20 4.48 -11.62 24.65
C SER A 20 4.76 -11.41 23.16
N THR A 21 4.03 -12.12 22.29
CA THR A 21 4.12 -11.96 20.83
C THR A 21 3.66 -10.58 20.40
N ALA A 22 2.57 -10.06 20.97
CA ALA A 22 2.08 -8.71 20.72
C ALA A 22 3.09 -7.63 21.15
N LEU A 23 3.82 -7.87 22.25
CA LEU A 23 4.92 -7.02 22.70
C LEU A 23 6.21 -7.17 21.87
N ARG A 24 6.24 -8.11 20.91
CA ARG A 24 7.41 -8.47 20.10
C ARG A 24 8.63 -8.90 20.92
N ASP A 25 8.42 -9.45 22.11
CA ASP A 25 9.50 -9.94 22.97
C ASP A 25 9.83 -11.40 22.61
N LEU A 26 10.86 -11.56 21.78
CA LEU A 26 11.36 -12.86 21.32
C LEU A 26 11.92 -13.71 22.47
N PHE A 27 12.61 -13.08 23.43
CA PHE A 27 13.27 -13.81 24.52
C PHE A 27 12.24 -14.37 25.50
N LEU A 28 11.29 -13.54 25.93
CA LEU A 28 10.20 -13.97 26.81
C LEU A 28 9.36 -15.07 26.14
N SER A 29 9.05 -14.93 24.85
CA SER A 29 8.27 -15.93 24.12
C SER A 29 8.99 -17.29 24.04
N LYS A 30 10.32 -17.31 23.82
CA LYS A 30 11.13 -18.54 23.85
C LYS A 30 11.15 -19.18 25.26
N GLN A 31 11.23 -18.39 26.32
CA GLN A 31 11.15 -18.90 27.70
C GLN A 31 9.79 -19.52 27.99
N LEU A 32 8.70 -18.85 27.60
CA LEU A 32 7.34 -19.35 27.78
C LEU A 32 7.10 -20.64 27.00
N HIS A 33 7.64 -20.76 25.77
CA HIS A 33 7.63 -22.01 25.03
C HIS A 33 8.38 -23.12 25.80
N GLY A 34 9.61 -22.86 26.28
CA GLY A 34 10.35 -23.84 27.08
C GLY A 34 9.60 -24.30 28.33
N CYS A 35 8.94 -23.39 29.04
CA CYS A 35 8.07 -23.74 30.17
C CYS A 35 6.88 -24.62 29.76
N ALA A 36 6.22 -24.31 28.63
CA ALA A 36 5.14 -25.12 28.10
C ALA A 36 5.62 -26.53 27.72
N THR A 37 6.83 -26.66 27.17
CA THR A 37 7.46 -27.95 26.87
C THR A 37 7.69 -28.76 28.14
N ILE A 38 8.30 -28.16 29.18
CA ILE A 38 8.57 -28.83 30.47
C ILE A 38 7.28 -29.32 31.14
N ILE A 39 6.19 -28.54 31.04
CA ILE A 39 4.90 -28.89 31.65
C ILE A 39 4.12 -29.93 30.82
N GLY A 40 4.56 -30.19 29.58
CA GLY A 40 3.96 -31.15 28.65
C GLY A 40 2.79 -30.59 27.84
N LEU A 41 2.69 -29.26 27.70
CA LEU A 41 1.59 -28.59 26.99
C LEU A 41 1.96 -28.15 25.56
N HIS A 42 3.20 -28.32 25.12
CA HIS A 42 3.65 -27.88 23.79
C HIS A 42 2.85 -28.51 22.63
N SER A 43 2.43 -29.77 22.77
CA SER A 43 1.65 -30.47 21.74
C SER A 43 0.14 -30.16 21.79
N ASN A 44 -0.34 -29.45 22.81
CA ASN A 44 -1.73 -29.03 22.89
C ASN A 44 -2.03 -27.99 21.80
N VAL A 45 -3.11 -28.17 21.03
CA VAL A 45 -3.43 -27.32 19.89
C VAL A 45 -3.54 -25.82 20.22
N PHE A 46 -4.01 -25.44 21.42
CA PHE A 46 -4.14 -24.03 21.79
C PHE A 46 -2.78 -23.39 22.12
N VAL A 47 -1.93 -24.11 22.86
CA VAL A 47 -0.59 -23.63 23.22
C VAL A 47 0.33 -23.69 22.01
N GLY A 48 0.34 -24.80 21.29
CA GLY A 48 1.14 -24.99 20.09
C GLY A 48 0.78 -24.00 18.98
N SER A 49 -0.50 -23.68 18.77
CA SER A 49 -0.89 -22.63 17.81
C SER A 49 -0.40 -21.23 18.23
N ALA A 50 -0.34 -20.93 19.53
CA ALA A 50 0.21 -19.68 20.03
C ALA A 50 1.74 -19.61 19.89
N VAL A 51 2.44 -20.71 20.17
CA VAL A 51 3.89 -20.85 19.94
C VAL A 51 4.22 -20.73 18.45
N LEU A 52 3.40 -21.34 17.59
CA LEU A 52 3.52 -21.23 16.15
C LEU A 52 3.34 -19.79 15.66
N ASP A 53 2.28 -19.10 16.09
CA ASP A 53 2.04 -17.69 15.74
C ASP A 53 3.21 -16.79 16.18
N PHE A 54 3.74 -17.05 17.38
CA PHE A 54 4.96 -16.44 17.88
C PHE A 54 6.13 -16.62 16.89
N TYR A 55 6.50 -17.85 16.54
CA TYR A 55 7.63 -18.11 15.66
C TYR A 55 7.41 -17.58 14.25
N ALA A 56 6.19 -17.70 13.72
CA ALA A 56 5.80 -17.18 12.41
C ALA A 56 5.97 -15.66 12.30
N LYS A 57 5.74 -14.92 13.39
CA LYS A 57 5.85 -13.45 13.41
C LYS A 57 7.24 -12.94 13.77
N LEU A 58 7.92 -13.59 14.72
CA LEU A 58 9.13 -13.05 15.36
C LEU A 58 10.41 -13.83 15.06
N SER A 59 10.33 -14.96 14.36
CA SER A 59 11.48 -15.81 14.12
C SER A 59 11.55 -16.35 12.69
N THR A 60 12.33 -17.42 12.49
CA THR A 60 12.51 -18.10 11.21
C THR A 60 11.36 -19.06 10.93
N VAL A 61 11.12 -19.30 9.64
CA VAL A 61 10.06 -20.22 9.19
C VAL A 61 10.31 -21.63 9.69
N GLU A 62 11.57 -22.04 9.83
CA GLU A 62 11.97 -23.37 10.26
C GLU A 62 11.65 -23.61 11.74
N GLU A 63 11.72 -22.58 12.59
CA GLU A 63 11.22 -22.66 13.97
C GLU A 63 9.69 -22.75 14.00
N ALA A 64 9.01 -21.99 13.14
CA ALA A 64 7.55 -22.07 13.03
C ALA A 64 7.09 -23.45 12.54
N GLN A 65 7.75 -24.00 11.53
CA GLN A 65 7.41 -25.31 10.96
C GLN A 65 7.63 -26.44 11.98
N ARG A 66 8.72 -26.40 12.75
CA ARG A 66 8.93 -27.33 13.87
C ARG A 66 7.83 -27.22 14.92
N ALA A 67 7.48 -25.99 15.32
CA ALA A 67 6.39 -25.77 16.26
C ALA A 67 5.03 -26.27 15.73
N PHE A 68 4.81 -26.26 14.41
CA PHE A 68 3.63 -26.82 13.79
C PHE A 68 3.63 -28.36 13.82
N GLU A 69 4.78 -28.99 13.54
CA GLU A 69 4.96 -30.45 13.58
C GLU A 69 4.75 -31.04 14.99
N ASP A 70 5.08 -30.27 16.03
CA ASP A 70 4.88 -30.66 17.43
C ASP A 70 3.39 -30.65 17.87
N ILE A 71 2.49 -30.02 17.10
CA ILE A 71 1.06 -29.91 17.46
C ILE A 71 0.35 -31.24 17.22
N TYR A 72 -0.28 -31.77 18.28
CA TYR A 72 -1.20 -32.89 18.14
C TYR A 72 -2.52 -32.42 17.54
N GLN A 73 -2.88 -32.95 16.37
CA GLN A 73 -4.08 -32.60 15.59
C GLN A 73 -4.20 -31.09 15.30
N PRO A 74 -3.35 -30.54 14.40
CA PRO A 74 -3.40 -29.13 14.02
C PRO A 74 -4.79 -28.76 13.48
N ASN A 75 -5.31 -27.62 13.93
CA ASN A 75 -6.61 -27.12 13.48
C ASN A 75 -6.42 -25.98 12.46
N VAL A 76 -7.52 -25.43 11.95
CA VAL A 76 -7.48 -24.33 10.97
C VAL A 76 -6.63 -23.15 11.46
N VAL A 77 -6.67 -22.82 12.76
CA VAL A 77 -5.85 -21.73 13.32
C VAL A 77 -4.37 -22.05 13.15
N SER A 78 -3.92 -23.25 13.53
CA SER A 78 -2.54 -23.69 13.36
C SER A 78 -2.08 -23.56 11.90
N TYR A 79 -2.86 -24.09 10.96
CA TYR A 79 -2.54 -24.00 9.52
C TYR A 79 -2.45 -22.54 9.05
N THR A 80 -3.43 -21.70 9.41
CA THR A 80 -3.45 -20.29 8.97
C THR A 80 -2.32 -19.45 9.55
N SER A 81 -1.86 -19.76 10.77
CA SER A 81 -0.69 -19.10 11.37
C SER A 81 0.59 -19.44 10.61
N LEU A 82 0.80 -20.72 10.25
CA LEU A 82 1.96 -21.12 9.46
C LEU A 82 1.90 -20.55 8.04
N ILE A 83 0.73 -20.60 7.39
CA ILE A 83 0.50 -19.95 6.07
C ILE A 83 0.89 -18.46 6.14
N SER A 84 0.43 -17.74 7.15
CA SER A 84 0.73 -16.30 7.29
C SER A 84 2.23 -16.07 7.48
N GLY A 85 2.91 -16.91 8.26
CA GLY A 85 4.37 -16.88 8.42
C GLY A 85 5.12 -17.11 7.11
N LEU A 86 4.68 -18.09 6.31
CA LEU A 86 5.25 -18.39 4.99
C LEU A 86 5.05 -17.22 4.01
N MET A 87 3.86 -16.63 3.97
CA MET A 87 3.55 -15.46 3.13
C MET A 87 4.44 -14.26 3.46
N ASN A 88 4.65 -13.97 4.75
CA ASN A 88 5.51 -12.86 5.20
C ASN A 88 7.00 -13.04 4.86
N ARG A 89 7.41 -14.25 4.51
CA ARG A 89 8.77 -14.61 4.12
C ARG A 89 8.89 -14.95 2.64
N GLU A 90 7.89 -14.56 1.86
CA GLU A 90 7.82 -14.76 0.41
C GLU A 90 7.91 -16.23 -0.05
N ARG A 91 7.60 -17.18 0.85
CA ARG A 91 7.52 -18.63 0.57
C ARG A 91 6.12 -19.01 0.07
N PHE A 92 5.70 -18.39 -1.03
CA PHE A 92 4.32 -18.46 -1.53
C PHE A 92 3.88 -19.87 -1.94
N GLU A 93 4.76 -20.63 -2.60
CA GLU A 93 4.47 -22.00 -3.04
C GLU A 93 4.27 -22.94 -1.86
N ASP A 94 5.10 -22.84 -0.82
CA ASP A 94 4.97 -23.64 0.39
C ASP A 94 3.65 -23.34 1.10
N ALA A 95 3.26 -22.06 1.16
CA ALA A 95 1.98 -21.65 1.74
C ALA A 95 0.80 -22.24 0.95
N LEU A 96 0.87 -22.22 -0.38
CA LEU A 96 -0.16 -22.79 -1.25
C LEU A 96 -0.23 -24.31 -1.15
N GLN A 97 0.91 -24.99 -1.07
CA GLN A 97 0.99 -26.43 -0.87
C GLN A 97 0.37 -26.81 0.49
N LEU A 98 0.74 -26.10 1.56
CA LEU A 98 0.20 -26.32 2.90
C LEU A 98 -1.33 -26.10 2.92
N PHE A 99 -1.81 -25.02 2.30
CA PHE A 99 -3.24 -24.73 2.18
C PHE A 99 -3.99 -25.84 1.44
N ARG A 100 -3.47 -26.31 0.30
CA ARG A 100 -4.08 -27.41 -0.48
C ARG A 100 -4.09 -28.73 0.27
N GLY A 101 -3.11 -28.95 1.16
CA GLY A 101 -3.02 -30.13 2.02
C GLY A 101 -3.84 -30.07 3.32
N MET A 102 -4.56 -28.97 3.59
CA MET A 102 -5.38 -28.85 4.80
C MET A 102 -6.51 -29.90 4.81
N PRO A 103 -6.70 -30.65 5.93
CA PRO A 103 -7.80 -31.60 6.05
C PRO A 103 -9.18 -30.95 5.94
N GLU A 104 -9.32 -29.76 6.50
CA GLU A 104 -10.53 -28.94 6.44
C GLU A 104 -10.15 -27.51 6.01
N ARG A 105 -10.83 -26.98 4.99
CA ARG A 105 -10.70 -25.59 4.55
C ARG A 105 -12.03 -24.88 4.77
N ASN A 106 -11.99 -23.77 5.48
CA ASN A 106 -13.16 -22.93 5.75
C ASN A 106 -12.90 -21.47 5.36
N VAL A 107 -13.87 -20.59 5.56
CA VAL A 107 -13.76 -19.17 5.18
C VAL A 107 -12.52 -18.50 5.78
N VAL A 108 -12.09 -18.88 6.99
CA VAL A 108 -10.89 -18.32 7.63
C VAL A 108 -9.62 -18.71 6.87
N SER A 109 -9.47 -19.99 6.49
CA SER A 109 -8.30 -20.43 5.72
C SER A 109 -8.24 -19.82 4.32
N TRP A 110 -9.39 -19.66 3.66
CA TRP A 110 -9.47 -18.96 2.37
C TRP A 110 -9.11 -17.48 2.51
N ASN A 111 -9.63 -16.79 3.52
CA ASN A 111 -9.33 -15.38 3.76
C ASN A 111 -7.84 -15.16 4.09
N ALA A 112 -7.20 -16.09 4.81
CA ALA A 112 -5.77 -16.04 5.06
C ALA A 112 -4.95 -16.08 3.76
N MET A 113 -5.32 -16.95 2.81
CA MET A 113 -4.67 -17.03 1.51
C MET A 113 -4.93 -15.80 0.63
N ILE A 114 -6.20 -15.40 0.48
CA ILE A 114 -6.60 -14.26 -0.35
C ILE A 114 -5.99 -12.96 0.21
N GLY A 115 -6.08 -12.75 1.52
CA GLY A 115 -5.50 -11.59 2.20
C GLY A 115 -3.98 -11.59 2.12
N GLY A 116 -3.33 -12.73 2.35
CA GLY A 116 -1.89 -12.87 2.26
C GLY A 116 -1.35 -12.50 0.89
N PHE A 117 -1.88 -13.10 -0.18
CA PHE A 117 -1.48 -12.78 -1.55
C PHE A 117 -1.79 -11.32 -1.94
N SER A 118 -2.93 -10.77 -1.51
CA SER A 118 -3.25 -9.36 -1.79
C SER A 118 -2.27 -8.40 -1.10
N GLN A 119 -1.86 -8.69 0.14
CA GLN A 119 -0.93 -7.85 0.90
C GLN A 119 0.51 -7.93 0.39
N THR A 120 0.91 -9.07 -0.20
CA THR A 120 2.24 -9.28 -0.77
C THR A 120 2.34 -8.90 -2.26
N GLY A 121 1.30 -8.30 -2.83
CA GLY A 121 1.30 -7.77 -4.21
C GLY A 121 0.92 -8.78 -5.30
N HIS A 122 0.68 -10.05 -4.94
CA HIS A 122 0.26 -11.14 -5.83
C HIS A 122 -1.26 -11.12 -6.02
N ASN A 123 -1.74 -10.02 -6.58
CA ASN A 123 -3.16 -9.70 -6.60
C ASN A 123 -3.96 -10.64 -7.54
N GLU A 124 -3.34 -11.15 -8.61
CA GLU A 124 -4.01 -12.07 -9.53
C GLU A 124 -4.30 -13.42 -8.86
N GLU A 125 -3.34 -13.94 -8.11
CA GLU A 125 -3.47 -15.15 -7.31
C GLU A 125 -4.57 -15.00 -6.25
N ALA A 126 -4.61 -13.85 -5.56
CA ALA A 126 -5.66 -13.54 -4.60
C ALA A 126 -7.06 -13.53 -5.24
N VAL A 127 -7.19 -12.92 -6.42
CA VAL A 127 -8.44 -12.93 -7.21
C VAL A 127 -8.84 -14.34 -7.61
N ASN A 128 -7.89 -15.13 -8.12
CA ASN A 128 -8.15 -16.51 -8.55
C ASN A 128 -8.60 -17.40 -7.38
N LEU A 129 -8.00 -17.23 -6.20
CA LEU A 129 -8.40 -17.93 -4.99
C LEU A 129 -9.81 -17.54 -4.52
N PHE A 130 -10.19 -16.26 -4.63
CA PHE A 130 -11.56 -15.85 -4.33
C PHE A 130 -12.58 -16.48 -5.30
N ILE A 131 -12.25 -16.55 -6.59
CA ILE A 131 -13.09 -17.22 -7.58
C ILE A 131 -13.17 -18.74 -7.29
N GLU A 132 -12.06 -19.36 -6.90
CA GLU A 132 -12.03 -20.77 -6.51
C GLU A 132 -12.88 -21.05 -5.27
N MET A 133 -12.79 -20.21 -4.23
CA MET A 133 -13.63 -20.27 -3.03
C MET A 133 -15.12 -20.30 -3.39
N LEU A 134 -15.55 -19.42 -4.30
CA LEU A 134 -16.92 -19.37 -4.79
C LEU A 134 -17.32 -20.64 -5.57
N ARG A 135 -16.42 -21.16 -6.42
CA ARG A 135 -16.65 -22.39 -7.19
C ARG A 135 -16.78 -23.62 -6.30
N GLN A 136 -16.08 -23.63 -5.17
CA GLN A 136 -16.20 -24.68 -4.16
C GLN A 136 -17.46 -24.52 -3.27
N GLY A 137 -18.30 -23.52 -3.53
CA GLY A 137 -19.57 -23.34 -2.83
C GLY A 137 -19.45 -22.71 -1.45
N LEU A 138 -18.27 -22.19 -1.07
CA LEU A 138 -18.14 -21.44 0.17
C LEU A 138 -18.79 -20.07 0.04
N VAL A 139 -19.48 -19.66 1.10
CA VAL A 139 -20.14 -18.35 1.18
C VAL A 139 -19.15 -17.31 1.73
N PRO A 140 -18.77 -16.29 0.95
CA PRO A 140 -17.95 -15.19 1.43
C PRO A 140 -18.67 -14.39 2.52
N ASN A 141 -17.91 -13.86 3.47
CA ASN A 141 -18.45 -13.04 4.56
C ASN A 141 -17.84 -11.63 4.58
N GLN A 142 -18.15 -10.85 5.62
CA GLN A 142 -17.68 -9.48 5.81
C GLN A 142 -16.15 -9.33 5.83
N SER A 143 -15.39 -10.39 6.19
CA SER A 143 -13.93 -10.36 6.17
C SER A 143 -13.33 -10.85 4.85
N THR A 144 -14.08 -11.58 4.02
CA THR A 144 -13.60 -12.05 2.71
C THR A 144 -13.53 -10.92 1.68
N PHE A 145 -14.59 -10.12 1.56
CA PHE A 145 -14.70 -9.12 0.50
C PHE A 145 -13.57 -8.08 0.52
N PRO A 146 -13.15 -7.52 1.66
CA PRO A 146 -12.09 -6.51 1.67
C PRO A 146 -10.75 -7.03 1.16
N CYS A 147 -10.42 -8.30 1.42
CA CYS A 147 -9.24 -8.95 0.85
C CYS A 147 -9.35 -9.07 -0.68
N ALA A 148 -10.47 -9.59 -1.18
CA ALA A 148 -10.70 -9.77 -2.62
C ALA A 148 -10.82 -8.44 -3.38
N VAL A 149 -11.51 -7.46 -2.79
CA VAL A 149 -11.70 -6.10 -3.34
C VAL A 149 -10.38 -5.33 -3.35
N SER A 150 -9.54 -5.47 -2.33
CA SER A 150 -8.19 -4.89 -2.32
C SER A 150 -7.34 -5.45 -3.47
N ALA A 151 -7.40 -6.75 -3.70
CA ALA A 151 -6.66 -7.39 -4.80
C ALA A 151 -7.09 -6.84 -6.17
N VAL A 152 -8.39 -6.84 -6.47
CA VAL A 152 -8.90 -6.33 -7.77
C VAL A 152 -8.69 -4.81 -7.92
N ALA A 153 -8.65 -4.06 -6.81
CA ALA A 153 -8.32 -2.64 -6.82
C ALA A 153 -6.86 -2.38 -7.21
N ASN A 154 -5.94 -3.22 -6.75
CA ASN A 154 -4.52 -3.10 -7.10
C ASN A 154 -4.23 -3.45 -8.56
N ILE A 155 -5.07 -4.28 -9.20
CA ILE A 155 -5.01 -4.58 -10.64
C ILE A 155 -5.78 -3.51 -11.46
N ALA A 156 -6.51 -2.62 -10.80
CA ALA A 156 -7.41 -1.62 -11.41
C ALA A 156 -8.46 -2.22 -12.37
N ALA A 157 -8.88 -3.47 -12.15
CA ALA A 157 -9.82 -4.19 -13.02
C ALA A 157 -11.29 -3.84 -12.69
N LEU A 158 -11.78 -2.73 -13.26
CA LEU A 158 -13.10 -2.16 -12.94
C LEU A 158 -14.27 -3.15 -13.15
N GLY A 159 -14.28 -3.88 -14.27
CA GLY A 159 -15.36 -4.83 -14.59
C GLY A 159 -15.46 -5.98 -13.58
N MET A 160 -14.31 -6.54 -13.21
CA MET A 160 -14.23 -7.59 -12.21
C MET A 160 -14.62 -7.08 -10.82
N GLY A 161 -14.14 -5.90 -10.42
CA GLY A 161 -14.50 -5.35 -9.12
C GLY A 161 -15.97 -4.93 -9.02
N LYS A 162 -16.62 -4.51 -10.12
CA LYS A 162 -18.10 -4.37 -10.17
C LYS A 162 -18.81 -5.70 -9.93
N SER A 163 -18.27 -6.80 -10.46
CA SER A 163 -18.80 -8.15 -10.19
C SER A 163 -18.62 -8.55 -8.73
N PHE A 164 -17.48 -8.21 -8.11
CA PHE A 164 -17.24 -8.47 -6.68
C PHE A 164 -18.13 -7.61 -5.78
N HIS A 165 -18.39 -6.35 -6.16
CA HIS A 165 -19.36 -5.50 -5.47
C HIS A 165 -20.78 -6.09 -5.55
N ALA A 166 -21.23 -6.52 -6.74
CA ALA A 166 -22.52 -7.18 -6.88
C ALA A 166 -22.60 -8.47 -6.04
N CYS A 167 -21.51 -9.24 -5.99
CA CYS A 167 -21.36 -10.41 -5.13
C CYS A 167 -21.49 -10.04 -3.63
N ALA A 168 -20.85 -8.96 -3.19
CA ALA A 168 -20.95 -8.45 -1.82
C ALA A 168 -22.39 -8.10 -1.44
N VAL A 169 -23.09 -7.35 -2.30
CA VAL A 169 -24.51 -7.00 -2.08
C VAL A 169 -25.37 -8.27 -2.06
N LYS A 170 -25.12 -9.24 -2.94
CA LYS A 170 -25.87 -10.50 -2.99
C LYS A 170 -25.75 -11.32 -1.70
N PHE A 171 -24.52 -11.47 -1.17
CA PHE A 171 -24.27 -12.33 -0.02
C PHE A 171 -24.46 -11.64 1.34
N LEU A 172 -24.21 -10.34 1.42
CA LEU A 172 -24.24 -9.59 2.67
C LEU A 172 -25.48 -8.70 2.82
N GLY A 173 -26.17 -8.39 1.72
CA GLY A 173 -27.25 -7.40 1.71
C GLY A 173 -26.70 -5.99 1.96
N GLU A 174 -27.01 -5.44 3.12
CA GLU A 174 -26.51 -4.13 3.53
C GLU A 174 -25.00 -4.19 3.87
N LEU A 175 -24.22 -3.31 3.25
CA LEU A 175 -22.77 -3.32 3.39
C LEU A 175 -22.34 -2.60 4.67
N GLY A 176 -21.56 -3.30 5.50
CA GLY A 176 -20.90 -2.70 6.64
C GLY A 176 -19.77 -1.74 6.23
N PRO A 177 -19.29 -0.88 7.16
CA PRO A 177 -18.26 0.11 6.85
C PRO A 177 -16.95 -0.51 6.36
N PHE A 178 -16.59 -1.73 6.80
CA PHE A 178 -15.36 -2.38 6.37
C PHE A 178 -15.37 -2.74 4.87
N VAL A 179 -16.44 -3.39 4.41
CA VAL A 179 -16.64 -3.70 2.98
C VAL A 179 -16.85 -2.43 2.17
N GLY A 180 -17.68 -1.50 2.67
CA GLY A 180 -17.91 -0.20 2.05
C GLY A 180 -16.63 0.58 1.77
N ASN A 181 -15.76 0.71 2.78
CA ASN A 181 -14.52 1.45 2.66
C ASN A 181 -13.55 0.80 1.65
N SER A 182 -13.48 -0.54 1.61
CA SER A 182 -12.70 -1.24 0.58
C SER A 182 -13.24 -0.96 -0.83
N LEU A 183 -14.56 -0.89 -1.01
CA LEU A 183 -15.19 -0.59 -2.29
C LEU A 183 -14.98 0.86 -2.72
N ILE A 184 -15.06 1.84 -1.81
CA ILE A 184 -14.75 3.24 -2.10
C ILE A 184 -13.30 3.36 -2.59
N SER A 185 -12.35 2.74 -1.89
CA SER A 185 -10.93 2.70 -2.27
C SER A 185 -10.71 2.01 -3.62
N PHE A 186 -11.42 0.91 -3.88
CA PHE A 186 -11.42 0.24 -5.19
C PHE A 186 -11.85 1.17 -6.31
N TYR A 187 -13.01 1.81 -6.16
CA TYR A 187 -13.54 2.71 -7.17
C TYR A 187 -12.64 3.91 -7.42
N ALA A 188 -12.03 4.45 -6.36
CA ALA A 188 -11.03 5.51 -6.45
C ALA A 188 -9.80 5.08 -7.27
N LYS A 189 -9.25 3.88 -7.01
CA LYS A 189 -8.10 3.32 -7.75
C LYS A 189 -8.42 3.04 -9.22
N CYS A 190 -9.67 2.69 -9.53
CA CYS A 190 -10.14 2.52 -10.91
C CYS A 190 -10.56 3.83 -11.59
N GLY A 191 -10.42 4.99 -10.93
CA GLY A 191 -10.82 6.29 -11.46
C GLY A 191 -12.33 6.51 -11.60
N SER A 192 -13.15 5.66 -10.99
CA SER A 192 -14.62 5.72 -11.06
C SER A 192 -15.18 6.31 -9.76
N MET A 193 -14.84 7.56 -9.48
CA MET A 193 -15.13 8.17 -8.18
C MET A 193 -16.63 8.35 -7.93
N GLU A 194 -17.44 8.51 -8.97
CA GLU A 194 -18.90 8.60 -8.90
C GLU A 194 -19.51 7.32 -8.31
N ASP A 195 -19.06 6.14 -8.75
CA ASP A 195 -19.48 4.85 -8.19
C ASP A 195 -19.01 4.70 -6.73
N GLY A 196 -17.79 5.16 -6.42
CA GLY A 196 -17.28 5.22 -5.05
C GLY A 196 -18.12 6.10 -4.13
N LEU A 197 -18.54 7.28 -4.61
CA LEU A 197 -19.41 8.19 -3.88
C LEU A 197 -20.81 7.59 -3.65
N LEU A 198 -21.34 6.82 -4.60
CA LEU A 198 -22.59 6.10 -4.42
C LEU A 198 -22.49 5.07 -3.29
N VAL A 199 -21.38 4.32 -3.21
CA VAL A 199 -21.12 3.42 -2.09
C VAL A 199 -21.07 4.20 -0.77
N PHE A 200 -20.28 5.28 -0.72
CA PHE A 200 -20.18 6.13 0.47
C PHE A 200 -21.55 6.65 0.93
N LYS A 201 -22.38 7.13 0.02
CA LYS A 201 -23.75 7.62 0.31
C LYS A 201 -24.68 6.50 0.80
N LYS A 202 -24.48 5.25 0.36
CA LYS A 202 -25.30 4.12 0.80
C LYS A 202 -24.86 3.49 2.12
N LEU A 203 -23.70 3.85 2.67
CA LEU A 203 -23.28 3.28 3.95
C LEU A 203 -24.19 3.75 5.10
N PRO A 204 -24.67 2.81 5.95
CA PRO A 204 -25.52 3.16 7.09
C PRO A 204 -24.75 3.97 8.13
N VAL A 205 -23.48 3.63 8.33
CA VAL A 205 -22.57 4.31 9.24
C VAL A 205 -21.29 4.67 8.50
N ARG A 206 -20.95 5.97 8.49
CA ARG A 206 -19.71 6.50 7.90
C ARG A 206 -18.75 6.85 9.03
N ASN A 207 -17.66 6.13 9.14
CA ASN A 207 -16.60 6.42 10.11
C ASN A 207 -15.48 7.24 9.45
N ILE A 208 -14.48 7.63 10.24
CA ILE A 208 -13.32 8.39 9.73
C ILE A 208 -12.63 7.71 8.54
N VAL A 209 -12.62 6.37 8.51
CA VAL A 209 -12.05 5.60 7.40
C VAL A 209 -12.88 5.76 6.12
N SER A 210 -14.21 5.82 6.23
CA SER A 210 -15.09 6.12 5.09
C SER A 210 -14.80 7.48 4.48
N TRP A 211 -14.66 8.51 5.33
CA TRP A 211 -14.34 9.87 4.90
C TRP A 211 -12.95 9.99 4.28
N ASN A 212 -11.95 9.36 4.90
CA ASN A 212 -10.60 9.31 4.38
C ASN A 212 -10.55 8.65 2.99
N ALA A 213 -11.33 7.58 2.78
CA ALA A 213 -11.39 6.91 1.48
C ALA A 213 -11.91 7.85 0.38
N VAL A 214 -12.92 8.69 0.67
CA VAL A 214 -13.44 9.67 -0.31
C VAL A 214 -12.45 10.82 -0.52
N ILE A 215 -11.92 11.42 0.55
CA ILE A 215 -10.97 12.55 0.46
C ILE A 215 -9.73 12.14 -0.33
N CYS A 216 -9.08 11.03 0.06
CA CYS A 216 -7.92 10.50 -0.66
C CYS A 216 -8.27 10.08 -2.09
N GLY A 217 -9.46 9.51 -2.31
CA GLY A 217 -9.91 9.11 -3.63
C GLY A 217 -10.06 10.28 -4.60
N TYR A 218 -10.72 11.36 -4.18
CA TYR A 218 -10.82 12.60 -4.97
C TYR A 218 -9.44 13.24 -5.19
N ALA A 219 -8.59 13.29 -4.16
CA ALA A 219 -7.23 13.82 -4.26
C ALA A 219 -6.38 13.06 -5.29
N GLN A 220 -6.39 11.72 -5.26
CA GLN A 220 -5.64 10.87 -6.19
C GLN A 220 -6.12 11.00 -7.63
N ASN A 221 -7.39 11.34 -7.84
CA ASN A 221 -7.98 11.55 -9.15
C ASN A 221 -7.88 13.01 -9.64
N GLY A 222 -7.04 13.84 -9.01
CA GLY A 222 -6.79 15.23 -9.43
C GLY A 222 -7.92 16.21 -9.09
N ARG A 223 -8.92 15.78 -8.33
CA ARG A 223 -10.12 16.55 -7.94
C ARG A 223 -9.96 17.13 -6.54
N GLY A 224 -8.93 17.96 -6.35
CA GLY A 224 -8.51 18.42 -5.03
C GLY A 224 -9.48 19.40 -4.37
N GLU A 225 -10.19 20.23 -5.12
CA GLU A 225 -11.21 21.13 -4.54
C GLU A 225 -12.40 20.32 -3.97
N GLU A 226 -12.87 19.28 -4.66
CA GLU A 226 -13.90 18.39 -4.08
C GLU A 226 -13.39 17.62 -2.86
N ALA A 227 -12.13 17.19 -2.86
CA ALA A 227 -11.53 16.56 -1.68
C ALA A 227 -11.51 17.53 -0.47
N ILE A 228 -11.21 18.81 -0.68
CA ILE A 228 -11.27 19.86 0.35
C ILE A 228 -12.72 20.04 0.84
N GLN A 229 -13.71 20.07 -0.06
CA GLN A 229 -15.13 20.16 0.34
C GLN A 229 -15.57 18.99 1.23
N PHE A 230 -15.10 17.76 0.95
CA PHE A 230 -15.36 16.62 1.83
C PHE A 230 -14.67 16.75 3.18
N PHE A 231 -13.46 17.30 3.23
CA PHE A 231 -12.76 17.59 4.48
C PHE A 231 -13.50 18.63 5.33
N GLU A 232 -13.91 19.75 4.73
CA GLU A 232 -14.70 20.79 5.41
C GLU A 232 -16.04 20.22 5.91
N SER A 233 -16.71 19.41 5.10
CA SER A 233 -17.94 18.71 5.49
C SER A 233 -17.72 17.78 6.69
N LEU A 234 -16.61 17.03 6.71
CA LEU A 234 -16.21 16.17 7.83
C LEU A 234 -16.04 16.98 9.13
N GLN A 235 -15.47 18.19 9.06
CA GLN A 235 -15.32 19.05 10.22
C GLN A 235 -16.66 19.59 10.72
N VAL A 236 -17.55 20.02 9.80
CA VAL A 236 -18.89 20.55 10.13
C VAL A 236 -19.74 19.52 10.87
N ILE A 237 -19.66 18.24 10.50
CA ILE A 237 -20.40 17.16 11.19
C ILE A 237 -19.73 16.69 12.49
N GLY A 238 -18.61 17.33 12.90
CA GLY A 238 -17.92 17.04 14.15
C GLY A 238 -17.11 15.74 14.17
N VAL A 239 -16.83 15.14 13.01
CA VAL A 239 -15.93 13.98 12.92
C VAL A 239 -14.49 14.49 12.98
N LYS A 240 -13.73 14.07 14.00
CA LYS A 240 -12.35 14.53 14.19
C LYS A 240 -11.43 13.97 13.08
N PRO A 241 -10.69 14.84 12.36
CA PRO A 241 -9.63 14.40 11.44
C PRO A 241 -8.57 13.56 12.16
N ASN A 242 -7.98 12.61 11.45
CA ASN A 242 -6.76 11.91 11.89
C ASN A 242 -5.61 12.18 10.92
N ASP A 243 -4.44 11.60 11.18
CA ASP A 243 -3.25 11.74 10.34
C ASP A 243 -3.54 11.38 8.87
N THR A 244 -4.29 10.30 8.62
CA THR A 244 -4.66 9.92 7.24
C THR A 244 -5.57 10.96 6.57
N THR A 245 -6.46 11.62 7.32
CA THR A 245 -7.30 12.71 6.80
C THR A 245 -6.44 13.89 6.35
N ILE A 246 -5.48 14.30 7.17
CA ILE A 246 -4.60 15.42 6.87
C ILE A 246 -3.71 15.10 5.67
N LEU A 247 -3.19 13.87 5.57
CA LEU A 247 -2.42 13.44 4.40
C LEU A 247 -3.25 13.54 3.11
N GLY A 248 -4.51 13.08 3.12
CA GLY A 248 -5.42 13.19 1.99
C GLY A 248 -5.69 14.64 1.58
N LEU A 249 -5.85 15.54 2.55
CA LEU A 249 -6.02 16.98 2.33
C LEU A 249 -4.78 17.63 1.69
N LEU A 250 -3.58 17.27 2.17
CA LEU A 250 -2.33 17.78 1.60
C LEU A 250 -2.08 17.22 0.20
N TRP A 251 -2.42 15.96 -0.06
CA TRP A 251 -2.42 15.40 -1.42
C TRP A 251 -3.37 16.14 -2.35
N ALA A 252 -4.57 16.49 -1.88
CA ALA A 252 -5.52 17.28 -2.66
C ALA A 252 -4.91 18.64 -3.06
N CYS A 253 -4.28 19.32 -2.10
CA CYS A 253 -3.61 20.60 -2.37
C CYS A 253 -2.43 20.43 -3.34
N ASN A 254 -1.62 19.38 -3.16
CA ASN A 254 -0.50 19.05 -4.03
C ASN A 254 -0.94 18.76 -5.47
N HIS A 255 -1.91 17.85 -5.64
CA HIS A 255 -2.40 17.42 -6.94
C HIS A 255 -3.21 18.48 -7.67
N SER A 256 -3.70 19.51 -6.98
CA SER A 256 -4.38 20.65 -7.60
C SER A 256 -3.54 21.93 -7.61
N GLY A 257 -2.28 21.89 -7.16
CA GLY A 257 -1.37 23.05 -7.15
C GLY A 257 -1.82 24.18 -6.20
N LEU A 258 -2.64 23.87 -5.19
CA LEU A 258 -3.19 24.83 -4.23
C LEU A 258 -2.18 25.10 -3.10
N VAL A 259 -1.02 25.66 -3.44
CA VAL A 259 0.13 25.81 -2.53
C VAL A 259 -0.23 26.56 -1.25
N ASP A 260 -0.86 27.73 -1.39
CA ASP A 260 -1.14 28.60 -0.24
C ASP A 260 -2.18 27.98 0.70
N LYS A 261 -3.21 27.31 0.15
CA LYS A 261 -4.19 26.55 0.94
C LYS A 261 -3.51 25.38 1.67
N GLY A 262 -2.69 24.60 0.96
CA GLY A 262 -1.97 23.46 1.56
C GLY A 262 -1.05 23.89 2.70
N TYR A 263 -0.32 24.99 2.52
CA TYR A 263 0.53 25.56 3.56
C TYR A 263 -0.27 26.10 4.74
N SER A 264 -1.41 26.76 4.48
CA SER A 264 -2.32 27.23 5.53
C SER A 264 -2.84 26.07 6.38
N TYR A 265 -3.36 25.01 5.75
CA TYR A 265 -3.85 23.83 6.46
C TYR A 265 -2.75 23.17 7.29
N PHE A 266 -1.57 22.98 6.70
CA PHE A 266 -0.43 22.40 7.41
C PHE A 266 -0.05 23.21 8.65
N LYS A 267 -0.01 24.55 8.54
CA LYS A 267 0.31 25.44 9.65
C LYS A 267 -0.75 25.39 10.75
N THR A 268 -2.03 25.35 10.40
CA THR A 268 -3.13 25.20 11.36
C THR A 268 -2.99 23.90 12.15
N VAL A 269 -2.80 22.77 11.47
CA VAL A 269 -2.61 21.46 12.15
C VAL A 269 -1.35 21.46 13.00
N ARG A 270 -0.24 22.04 12.52
CA ARG A 270 1.02 22.17 13.28
C ARG A 270 0.85 22.98 14.58
N HIS A 271 -0.13 23.88 14.65
CA HIS A 271 -0.42 24.67 15.85
C HIS A 271 -1.46 24.00 16.76
N GLU A 272 -2.52 23.42 16.20
CA GLU A 272 -3.64 22.87 16.97
C GLU A 272 -3.37 21.46 17.52
N ASP A 273 -2.84 20.57 16.69
CA ASP A 273 -2.52 19.19 17.09
C ASP A 273 -1.31 18.67 16.29
N PRO A 274 -0.08 18.99 16.73
CA PRO A 274 1.14 18.54 16.07
C PRO A 274 1.27 17.02 16.00
N SER A 275 0.56 16.26 16.86
CA SER A 275 0.67 14.80 16.91
C SER A 275 0.11 14.11 15.66
N LEU A 276 -0.73 14.80 14.89
CA LEU A 276 -1.25 14.33 13.61
C LEU A 276 -0.19 14.37 12.49
N LEU A 277 0.86 15.20 12.64
CA LEU A 277 1.87 15.40 11.62
C LEU A 277 3.01 14.38 11.74
N LYS A 278 2.88 13.32 10.95
CA LYS A 278 3.93 12.31 10.69
C LYS A 278 4.86 12.72 9.54
N PRO A 279 6.04 12.10 9.37
CA PRO A 279 7.00 12.45 8.32
C PRO A 279 6.42 12.54 6.90
N GLU A 280 5.41 11.73 6.58
CA GLU A 280 4.76 11.69 5.26
C GLU A 280 4.06 13.03 4.93
N HIS A 281 3.56 13.76 5.93
CA HIS A 281 2.93 15.07 5.73
C HIS A 281 3.96 16.14 5.36
N TYR A 282 5.12 16.12 6.04
CA TYR A 282 6.21 17.03 5.73
C TYR A 282 6.79 16.73 4.34
N ALA A 283 6.91 15.45 3.97
CA ALA A 283 7.32 15.06 2.62
C ALA A 283 6.32 15.57 1.56
N CYS A 284 5.01 15.53 1.85
CA CYS A 284 3.99 16.11 0.97
C CYS A 284 4.14 17.63 0.81
N MET A 285 4.52 18.35 1.88
CA MET A 285 4.79 19.79 1.80
C MET A 285 6.03 20.10 0.95
N VAL A 286 7.08 19.30 1.07
CA VAL A 286 8.27 19.42 0.20
C VAL A 286 7.90 19.18 -1.26
N ASP A 287 7.09 18.16 -1.55
CA ASP A 287 6.60 17.88 -2.91
C ASP A 287 5.75 19.03 -3.46
N LEU A 288 4.81 19.55 -2.65
CA LEU A 288 3.95 20.68 -3.02
C LEU A 288 4.77 21.94 -3.38
N LEU A 289 5.76 22.29 -2.56
CA LEU A 289 6.61 23.46 -2.78
C LEU A 289 7.54 23.25 -3.99
N SER A 290 8.15 22.07 -4.12
CA SER A 290 9.10 21.75 -5.19
C SER A 290 8.41 21.70 -6.56
N ARG A 291 7.24 21.05 -6.66
CA ARG A 291 6.44 20.97 -7.89
C ARG A 291 5.89 22.31 -8.33
N SER A 292 5.74 23.25 -7.40
CA SER A 292 5.27 24.61 -7.70
C SER A 292 6.42 25.58 -8.01
N GLY A 293 7.67 25.09 -8.06
CA GLY A 293 8.85 25.90 -8.35
C GLY A 293 9.31 26.79 -7.19
N ARG A 294 8.69 26.69 -6.00
CA ARG A 294 9.04 27.47 -4.80
C ARG A 294 10.26 26.85 -4.09
N PHE A 295 11.37 26.70 -4.81
CA PHE A 295 12.55 25.97 -4.35
C PHE A 295 13.24 26.57 -3.13
N LYS A 296 13.18 27.90 -2.97
CA LYS A 296 13.73 28.58 -1.79
C LYS A 296 12.97 28.15 -0.53
N GLU A 297 11.64 28.24 -0.56
CA GLU A 297 10.76 27.79 0.52
C GLU A 297 10.90 26.28 0.77
N ALA A 298 10.99 25.47 -0.29
CA ALA A 298 11.19 24.02 -0.15
C ALA A 298 12.50 23.70 0.58
N ARG A 299 13.58 24.42 0.26
CA ARG A 299 14.89 24.25 0.90
C ARG A 299 14.87 24.70 2.36
N GLU A 300 14.29 25.87 2.64
CA GLU A 300 14.12 26.37 4.01
C GLU A 300 13.27 25.41 4.84
N PHE A 301 12.19 24.87 4.27
CA PHE A 301 11.32 23.90 4.93
C PHE A 301 12.04 22.60 5.29
N ILE A 302 12.91 22.09 4.41
CA ILE A 302 13.73 20.89 4.70
C ILE A 302 14.69 21.15 5.86
N TYR A 303 15.26 22.36 5.97
CA TYR A 303 16.13 22.71 7.10
C TYR A 303 15.38 22.95 8.42
N ASP A 304 14.08 23.30 8.37
CA ASP A 304 13.21 23.46 9.55
C ASP A 304 12.58 22.13 10.04
N LEU A 305 12.93 20.99 9.43
CA LEU A 305 12.34 19.71 9.83
C LEU A 305 12.71 19.35 11.27
N PRO A 306 11.76 18.81 12.06
CA PRO A 306 12.02 18.39 13.44
C PRO A 306 12.76 17.04 13.54
N PHE A 307 13.17 16.46 12.41
CA PHE A 307 13.85 15.17 12.29
C PHE A 307 14.70 15.15 11.01
N ASP A 308 15.61 14.18 10.92
CA ASP A 308 16.45 14.02 9.72
C ASP A 308 15.62 13.56 8.51
N PRO A 309 15.68 14.25 7.36
CA PRO A 309 14.90 13.91 6.19
C PRO A 309 15.33 12.57 5.60
N GLY A 310 14.41 11.61 5.58
CA GLY A 310 14.59 10.35 4.87
C GLY A 310 14.58 10.52 3.34
N ILE A 311 14.86 9.42 2.63
CA ILE A 311 14.99 9.38 1.15
C ILE A 311 13.76 9.96 0.43
N GLY A 312 12.55 9.77 0.98
CA GLY A 312 11.31 10.26 0.38
C GLY A 312 11.26 11.78 0.18
N PHE A 313 11.85 12.55 1.10
CA PHE A 313 11.90 14.02 1.02
C PHE A 313 12.75 14.47 -0.16
N TRP A 314 13.93 13.86 -0.31
CA TRP A 314 14.85 14.18 -1.41
C TRP A 314 14.30 13.71 -2.76
N LYS A 315 13.58 12.59 -2.81
CA LYS A 315 12.85 12.15 -4.02
C LYS A 315 11.75 13.14 -4.41
N ALA A 316 10.96 13.62 -3.45
CA ALA A 316 9.96 14.66 -3.68
C ALA A 316 10.59 15.96 -4.21
N LEU A 317 11.71 16.39 -3.62
CA LEU A 317 12.45 17.56 -4.09
C LEU A 317 13.00 17.36 -5.52
N LEU A 318 13.62 16.20 -5.78
CA LEU A 318 14.15 15.83 -7.09
C LEU A 318 13.05 15.81 -8.17
N GLY A 319 11.85 15.30 -7.84
CA GLY A 319 10.70 15.32 -8.73
C GLY A 319 10.32 16.73 -9.17
N GLY A 320 10.22 17.68 -8.23
CA GLY A 320 10.00 19.09 -8.55
C GLY A 320 11.13 19.72 -9.38
N CYS A 321 12.40 19.40 -9.05
CA CYS A 321 13.56 19.86 -9.81
C CYS A 321 13.54 19.36 -11.27
N GLN A 322 13.09 18.13 -11.53
CA GLN A 322 12.93 17.61 -12.89
C GLN A 322 11.88 18.39 -13.68
N ILE A 323 10.76 18.74 -13.04
CA ILE A 323 9.66 19.49 -13.68
C ILE A 323 10.14 20.89 -14.13
N HIS A 324 10.86 21.59 -13.26
CA HIS A 324 11.31 22.98 -13.52
C HIS A 324 12.74 23.09 -14.01
N SER A 325 13.40 21.97 -14.34
CA SER A 325 14.80 21.92 -14.78
C SER A 325 15.80 22.59 -13.82
N ASN A 326 15.54 22.54 -12.50
CA ASN A 326 16.45 23.07 -11.49
C ASN A 326 17.62 22.09 -11.23
N LYS A 327 18.69 22.28 -12.00
CA LYS A 327 19.83 21.34 -12.08
C LYS A 327 20.63 21.24 -10.78
N GLU A 328 20.97 22.38 -10.18
CA GLU A 328 21.82 22.44 -8.99
C GLU A 328 21.15 21.73 -7.80
N LEU A 329 19.88 22.05 -7.54
CA LEU A 329 19.16 21.44 -6.43
C LEU A 329 18.81 19.97 -6.70
N GLY A 330 18.60 19.60 -7.97
CA GLY A 330 18.43 18.20 -8.38
C GLY A 330 19.67 17.35 -8.12
N GLU A 331 20.87 17.86 -8.41
CA GLU A 331 22.14 17.18 -8.10
C GLU A 331 22.35 17.06 -6.60
N PHE A 332 22.07 18.11 -5.83
CA PHE A 332 22.15 18.05 -4.37
C PHE A 332 21.20 17.01 -3.75
N ALA A 333 19.93 17.01 -4.16
CA ALA A 333 18.94 16.03 -3.70
C ALA A 333 19.38 14.60 -4.01
N THR A 334 19.98 14.40 -5.19
CA THR A 334 20.53 13.11 -5.60
C THR A 334 21.65 12.64 -4.69
N LEU A 335 22.64 13.50 -4.40
CA LEU A 335 23.75 13.13 -3.53
C LEU A 335 23.24 12.65 -2.17
N LYS A 336 22.25 13.35 -1.61
CA LYS A 336 21.60 12.96 -0.35
C LYS A 336 20.88 11.62 -0.43
N ILE A 337 20.24 11.31 -1.55
CA ILE A 337 19.61 10.01 -1.77
C ILE A 337 20.66 8.88 -1.80
N CYS A 338 21.76 9.07 -2.53
CA CYS A 338 22.84 8.07 -2.63
C CYS A 338 23.53 7.82 -1.28
N GLU A 339 23.68 8.87 -0.45
CA GLU A 339 24.21 8.76 0.91
C GLU A 339 23.29 7.91 1.81
N LEU A 340 21.96 8.05 1.67
CA LEU A 340 20.98 7.40 2.54
C LEU A 340 20.59 5.98 2.11
N ALA A 341 20.57 5.69 0.80
CA ALA A 341 20.25 4.35 0.27
C ALA A 341 21.06 4.02 -0.98
N PRO A 342 22.30 3.52 -0.82
CA PRO A 342 23.19 3.22 -1.94
C PRO A 342 22.75 2.03 -2.81
N GLU A 343 21.73 1.27 -2.40
CA GLU A 343 21.19 0.11 -3.13
C GLU A 343 19.78 0.36 -3.73
N ASP A 344 19.18 1.53 -3.51
CA ASP A 344 17.83 1.79 -4.00
C ASP A 344 17.80 2.04 -5.52
N VAL A 345 17.39 1.03 -6.27
CA VAL A 345 17.25 1.08 -7.74
C VAL A 345 16.42 2.27 -8.20
N SER A 346 15.32 2.59 -7.51
CA SER A 346 14.39 3.63 -7.93
C SER A 346 15.05 5.02 -7.93
N SER A 347 15.94 5.25 -6.98
CA SER A 347 16.73 6.47 -6.87
C SER A 347 17.70 6.65 -8.04
N TYR A 348 18.41 5.59 -8.41
CA TYR A 348 19.29 5.60 -9.58
C TYR A 348 18.50 5.82 -10.89
N VAL A 349 17.31 5.24 -11.01
CA VAL A 349 16.44 5.46 -12.18
C VAL A 349 15.96 6.91 -12.24
N MET A 350 15.47 7.48 -11.14
CA MET A 350 15.07 8.90 -11.07
C MET A 350 16.24 9.82 -11.43
N LEU A 351 17.43 9.50 -10.93
CA LEU A 351 18.65 10.23 -11.26
C LEU A 351 18.99 10.14 -12.76
N SER A 352 18.99 8.94 -13.33
CA SER A 352 19.25 8.72 -14.75
C SER A 352 18.26 9.53 -15.62
N ASN A 353 16.98 9.54 -15.25
CA ASN A 353 15.95 10.32 -15.93
C ASN A 353 16.18 11.82 -15.79
N ALA A 354 16.59 12.31 -14.61
CA ALA A 354 16.92 13.73 -14.41
C ALA A 354 18.07 14.19 -15.32
N HIS A 355 19.16 13.41 -15.39
CA HIS A 355 20.27 13.74 -16.29
C HIS A 355 19.88 13.62 -17.76
N SER A 356 19.01 12.67 -18.12
CA SER A 356 18.47 12.53 -19.47
C SER A 356 17.66 13.77 -19.87
N ALA A 357 16.75 14.22 -19.00
CA ALA A 357 15.95 15.44 -19.20
C ALA A 357 16.84 16.70 -19.31
N ALA A 358 17.96 16.73 -18.59
CA ALA A 358 18.95 17.80 -18.67
C ALA A 358 19.93 17.69 -19.86
N GLY A 359 19.82 16.66 -20.71
CA GLY A 359 20.70 16.42 -21.88
C GLY A 359 22.11 15.94 -21.53
N ARG A 360 22.36 15.47 -20.30
CA ARG A 360 23.69 15.09 -19.79
C ARG A 360 23.98 13.61 -19.97
N TRP A 361 24.17 13.19 -21.21
CA TRP A 361 24.39 11.78 -21.58
C TRP A 361 25.61 11.13 -20.90
N GLN A 362 26.65 11.90 -20.57
CA GLN A 362 27.83 11.41 -19.85
C GLN A 362 27.53 11.04 -18.39
N SER A 363 26.68 11.81 -17.72
CA SER A 363 26.22 11.48 -16.37
C SER A 363 25.30 10.26 -16.43
N VAL A 364 24.37 10.23 -17.40
CA VAL A 364 23.47 9.07 -17.63
C VAL A 364 24.26 7.77 -17.82
N SER A 365 25.32 7.79 -18.63
CA SER A 365 26.17 6.62 -18.87
C SER A 365 26.91 6.19 -17.61
N THR A 366 27.43 7.14 -16.82
CA THR A 366 28.07 6.87 -15.52
C THR A 366 27.11 6.18 -14.55
N ILE A 367 25.90 6.72 -14.41
CA ILE A 367 24.86 6.19 -13.53
C ILE A 367 24.44 4.77 -13.95
N ARG A 368 24.21 4.56 -15.26
CA ARG A 368 23.85 3.24 -15.78
C ARG A 368 24.95 2.20 -15.59
N ARG A 369 26.22 2.63 -15.69
CA ARG A 369 27.37 1.77 -15.40
C ARG A 369 27.40 1.40 -13.91
N GLU A 370 27.23 2.36 -13.01
CA GLU A 370 27.19 2.11 -11.57
C GLU A 370 26.04 1.16 -11.19
N MET A 371 24.85 1.35 -11.76
CA MET A 371 23.73 0.41 -11.59
C MET A 371 24.11 -1.01 -12.01
N LYS A 372 24.81 -1.16 -13.14
CA LYS A 372 25.25 -2.46 -13.65
C LYS A 372 26.31 -3.10 -12.75
N GLU A 373 27.29 -2.32 -12.29
CA GLU A 373 28.35 -2.76 -11.37
C GLU A 373 27.78 -3.24 -10.04
N LYS A 374 26.72 -2.57 -9.55
CA LYS A 374 25.98 -2.94 -8.33
C LYS A 374 24.91 -4.02 -8.53
N GLY A 375 24.73 -4.55 -9.75
CA GLY A 375 23.71 -5.55 -10.05
C GLY A 375 22.26 -5.04 -9.97
N LEU A 376 22.06 -3.72 -9.93
CA LEU A 376 20.74 -3.09 -9.82
C LEU A 376 19.96 -3.24 -11.13
N LYS A 377 18.86 -4.00 -11.09
CA LYS A 377 17.98 -4.20 -12.25
C LYS A 377 16.81 -3.23 -12.24
N ARG A 378 16.72 -2.39 -13.26
CA ARG A 378 15.54 -1.55 -13.50
C ARG A 378 14.35 -2.45 -13.86
N VAL A 379 13.28 -2.36 -13.09
CA VAL A 379 11.97 -2.89 -13.49
C VAL A 379 11.30 -1.84 -14.38
N PRO A 380 10.99 -2.14 -15.65
CA PRO A 380 10.29 -1.21 -16.52
C PRO A 380 8.86 -0.99 -16.01
N GLY A 381 8.35 0.24 -16.13
CA GLY A 381 6.96 0.51 -15.79
C GLY A 381 6.05 -0.23 -16.76
N CYS A 382 5.03 -0.90 -16.24
CA CYS A 382 4.00 -1.55 -17.03
C CYS A 382 2.63 -1.02 -16.64
N SER A 383 1.77 -0.88 -17.64
CA SER A 383 0.34 -0.65 -17.47
C SER A 383 -0.39 -1.60 -18.39
N TRP A 384 -1.64 -1.94 -18.08
CA TRP A 384 -2.46 -2.76 -18.96
C TRP A 384 -3.90 -2.29 -18.90
N ILE A 385 -4.61 -2.50 -20.00
CA ILE A 385 -6.04 -2.24 -20.08
C ILE A 385 -6.73 -3.50 -20.60
N GLU A 386 -7.93 -3.76 -20.11
CA GLU A 386 -8.81 -4.77 -20.67
C GLU A 386 -9.84 -4.08 -21.58
N PHE A 387 -9.80 -4.38 -22.86
CA PHE A 387 -10.77 -3.88 -23.83
C PHE A 387 -11.33 -5.05 -24.63
N THR A 388 -12.66 -5.16 -24.70
CA THR A 388 -13.35 -6.27 -25.42
C THR A 388 -12.85 -7.67 -25.03
N SER A 389 -12.59 -7.88 -23.74
CA SER A 389 -12.07 -9.15 -23.19
C SER A 389 -10.67 -9.54 -23.70
N LYS A 390 -9.90 -8.57 -24.22
CA LYS A 390 -8.47 -8.71 -24.49
C LYS A 390 -7.67 -7.79 -23.57
N ILE A 391 -6.59 -8.32 -23.00
CA ILE A 391 -5.65 -7.55 -22.21
C ILE A 391 -4.59 -6.97 -23.15
N HIS A 392 -4.46 -5.64 -23.13
CA HIS A 392 -3.44 -4.90 -23.84
C HIS A 392 -2.43 -4.40 -22.82
N VAL A 393 -1.20 -4.91 -22.89
CA VAL A 393 -0.11 -4.53 -21.99
C VAL A 393 0.76 -3.48 -22.67
N PHE A 394 1.10 -2.42 -21.95
CA PHE A 394 1.98 -1.34 -22.38
C PHE A 394 3.14 -1.24 -21.39
N VAL A 395 4.35 -1.45 -21.89
CA VAL A 395 5.58 -1.28 -21.12
C VAL A 395 6.23 0.06 -21.50
N THR A 396 6.93 0.72 -20.58
CA THR A 396 7.66 1.96 -20.86
C THR A 396 8.60 1.76 -22.08
N GLY A 397 8.36 2.53 -23.14
CA GLY A 397 9.11 2.45 -24.40
C GLY A 397 8.68 1.35 -25.37
N ASP A 398 7.57 0.65 -25.09
CA ASP A 398 7.04 -0.40 -25.95
C ASP A 398 6.54 0.15 -27.30
N ARG A 399 6.92 -0.52 -28.39
CA ARG A 399 6.51 -0.21 -29.77
C ARG A 399 5.90 -1.42 -30.48
N ASN A 400 5.55 -2.46 -29.73
CA ASN A 400 5.10 -3.74 -30.27
C ASN A 400 3.58 -3.84 -30.44
N HIS A 401 2.81 -2.83 -30.03
CA HIS A 401 1.35 -2.84 -30.18
C HIS A 401 0.93 -2.73 -31.66
N GLN A 402 -0.01 -3.56 -32.09
CA GLN A 402 -0.48 -3.60 -33.49
C GLN A 402 -1.04 -2.25 -33.97
N GLN A 403 -1.69 -1.50 -33.08
CA GLN A 403 -2.27 -0.17 -33.34
C GLN A 403 -1.40 0.98 -32.77
N LYS A 404 -0.09 0.79 -32.62
CA LYS A 404 0.77 1.79 -31.97
C LYS A 404 0.66 3.19 -32.59
N ASP A 405 0.56 3.28 -33.92
CA ASP A 405 0.60 4.57 -34.61
C ASP A 405 -0.67 5.38 -34.32
N ASP A 406 -1.84 4.72 -34.30
CA ASP A 406 -3.11 5.33 -33.91
C ASP A 406 -3.08 5.76 -32.44
N ILE A 407 -2.61 4.88 -31.55
CA ILE A 407 -2.51 5.16 -30.11
C ILE A 407 -1.62 6.37 -29.87
N TYR A 408 -0.42 6.42 -30.47
CA TYR A 408 0.50 7.54 -30.31
C TYR A 408 -0.03 8.82 -30.97
N THR A 409 -0.81 8.72 -32.04
CA THR A 409 -1.45 9.88 -32.67
C THR A 409 -2.51 10.48 -31.76
N VAL A 410 -3.42 9.66 -31.21
CA VAL A 410 -4.43 10.09 -30.24
C VAL A 410 -3.76 10.63 -28.98
N LEU A 411 -2.71 9.97 -28.49
CA LEU A 411 -1.99 10.40 -27.30
C LEU A 411 -1.34 11.78 -27.50
N ARG A 412 -0.71 12.04 -28.66
CA ARG A 412 -0.19 13.37 -28.99
C ARG A 412 -1.30 14.41 -29.04
N PHE A 413 -2.42 14.10 -29.70
CA PHE A 413 -3.58 15.00 -29.75
C PHE A 413 -4.09 15.34 -28.35
N LEU A 414 -4.26 14.35 -27.47
CA LEU A 414 -4.67 14.56 -26.08
C LEU A 414 -3.64 15.41 -25.32
N ILE A 415 -2.34 15.13 -25.48
CA ILE A 415 -1.27 15.91 -24.83
C ILE A 415 -1.29 17.36 -25.30
N GLU A 416 -1.48 17.63 -26.58
CA GLU A 416 -1.57 18.98 -27.13
C GLU A 416 -2.82 19.71 -26.61
N HIS A 417 -3.97 19.04 -26.54
CA HIS A 417 -5.19 19.60 -25.97
C HIS A 417 -5.03 19.93 -24.48
N MET A 418 -4.39 19.03 -23.71
CA MET A 418 -4.14 19.24 -22.28
C MET A 418 -3.15 20.38 -22.02
N LYS A 419 -2.22 20.67 -22.94
CA LYS A 419 -1.33 21.85 -22.86
C LYS A 419 -2.03 23.17 -23.17
N GLY A 420 -3.12 23.15 -23.95
CA GLY A 420 -3.90 24.34 -24.33
C GLY A 420 -4.91 24.79 -23.27
N SER A 421 -5.39 23.88 -22.43
CA SER A 421 -6.11 24.22 -21.20
C SER A 421 -5.12 24.71 -20.14
N VAL A 422 -5.50 25.72 -19.33
CA VAL A 422 -4.69 26.39 -18.29
C VAL A 422 -4.34 25.46 -17.11
N ILE A 423 -3.62 24.38 -17.40
CA ILE A 423 -3.08 23.38 -16.47
C ILE A 423 -1.63 23.12 -16.90
N SER A 424 -0.82 24.18 -17.06
CA SER A 424 0.53 24.07 -17.63
C SER A 424 1.57 23.45 -16.68
N ASN A 425 1.21 23.12 -15.45
CA ASN A 425 2.18 22.69 -14.42
C ASN A 425 2.12 21.19 -14.05
N PHE A 426 1.22 20.39 -14.65
CA PHE A 426 0.99 19.00 -14.20
C PHE A 426 1.59 17.89 -15.07
N TYR A 427 1.97 18.17 -16.32
CA TYR A 427 2.08 17.09 -17.32
C TYR A 427 3.50 16.68 -17.72
N THR A 428 4.53 17.31 -17.16
CA THR A 428 5.92 16.91 -17.43
C THR A 428 6.22 15.51 -16.88
N SER A 429 5.52 15.04 -15.84
CA SER A 429 5.73 13.73 -15.22
C SER A 429 5.23 12.54 -16.04
N VAL A 430 4.19 12.73 -16.86
CA VAL A 430 3.65 11.66 -17.74
C VAL A 430 4.50 11.52 -19.01
N LEU A 431 5.08 12.63 -19.50
CA LEU A 431 5.95 12.63 -20.68
C LEU A 431 7.26 11.87 -20.45
N THR A 432 7.85 11.93 -19.25
CA THR A 432 9.10 11.20 -18.92
C THR A 432 8.91 9.69 -18.74
N LEU A 433 7.67 9.20 -18.62
CA LEU A 433 7.36 7.77 -18.54
C LEU A 433 7.06 7.15 -19.92
N LEU A 434 6.87 7.97 -20.95
CA LEU A 434 6.51 7.54 -22.32
C LEU A 434 7.58 7.82 -23.37
N SER A 435 8.62 8.60 -23.04
CA SER A 435 9.87 8.75 -23.81
C SER A 435 11.00 7.93 -23.20
#